data_AF-A0A5S3SH70-F1
#
_entry.id   AF-A0A5S3SH70-F1
#
_cell.length_a   1.000
_cell.length_b   1.000
_cell.length_c   1.000
_cell.angle_alpha   90.00
_cell.angle_beta   90.00
_cell.angle_gamma   90.00
#
_symmetry.space_group_name_H-M   'P 1'
#
loop_
_entity.id
_entity.type
_entity.pdbx_description
1 polymer ?
#
loop_
_entity_poly.entity_id
_entity_poly.type
_entity_poly.pdbx_seq_one_letter_code
_entity_poly.pdbx_strand_id
1 'polypeptide(L)'
;MLKLNNYNFEFEKLFKKAPITIEIRLADMDNRQTPLEEREDATRILSRKLQELAYAHYVLENYTEAKLYLKKAAPFAYLTGFDSELKGHNNEWTIQGELNVALLFGDDSIISKLREHADDFTTSSVTKKAIFLYDHLLIKIGTGQVLPEEEIENALTEAKSTKDKDVQQCIVPLIEAIKGLTNGDDYLWQSSIDKVIAWHADECKYGDFKEDGNAVMSLNALSMAKLGKDMHGWQCKTDSLYLPLYLIDC
;
A
#
# COMPACT_ATOMS: atom_id res chain seq x y z
N MET A 1 -21.25 11.14 1.86
CA MET A 1 -20.70 9.79 1.98
C MET A 1 -20.47 9.26 0.58
N LEU A 2 -19.23 8.88 0.27
CA LEU A 2 -18.87 8.30 -1.02
C LEU A 2 -19.64 7.00 -1.23
N LYS A 3 -20.11 6.81 -2.47
CA LYS A 3 -20.76 5.57 -2.89
C LYS A 3 -19.70 4.59 -3.37
N LEU A 4 -18.89 4.10 -2.44
CA LEU A 4 -17.86 3.07 -2.67
C LEU A 4 -18.45 1.72 -2.30
N ASN A 5 -18.69 0.85 -3.29
CA ASN A 5 -19.00 -0.59 -3.12
C ASN A 5 -19.98 -0.98 -2.00
N ASN A 6 -19.98 -2.27 -1.66
CA ASN A 6 -20.84 -2.86 -0.63
C ASN A 6 -20.15 -3.02 0.73
N TYR A 7 -18.91 -2.55 0.90
CA TYR A 7 -18.22 -2.68 2.19
C TYR A 7 -18.95 -1.83 3.25
N ASN A 8 -19.64 -2.51 4.15
CA ASN A 8 -20.48 -1.87 5.15
C ASN A 8 -19.67 -1.60 6.41
N PHE A 9 -19.24 -0.35 6.58
CA PHE A 9 -18.66 0.10 7.84
C PHE A 9 -19.74 0.12 8.93
N GLU A 10 -19.53 -0.64 10.00
CA GLU A 10 -20.25 -0.45 11.27
C GLU A 10 -19.74 0.84 11.96
N PHE A 11 -19.94 2.01 11.34
CA PHE A 11 -19.32 3.29 11.71
C PHE A 11 -19.41 3.61 13.21
N GLU A 12 -20.61 3.48 13.80
CA GLU A 12 -20.82 3.77 15.22
C GLU A 12 -19.94 2.89 16.13
N LYS A 13 -19.90 1.58 15.83
CA LYS A 13 -19.08 0.63 16.58
C LYS A 13 -17.60 0.88 16.34
N LEU A 14 -17.20 1.18 15.10
CA LEU A 14 -15.81 1.48 14.75
C LEU A 14 -15.31 2.70 15.52
N PHE A 15 -16.00 3.84 15.43
CA PHE A 15 -15.60 5.07 16.11
C PHE A 15 -15.66 4.99 17.63
N LYS A 16 -16.51 4.12 18.19
CA LYS A 16 -16.55 3.88 19.64
C LYS A 16 -15.44 2.95 20.12
N LYS A 17 -15.17 1.86 19.40
CA LYS A 17 -14.27 0.79 19.85
C LYS A 17 -12.82 1.01 19.44
N ALA A 18 -12.58 1.51 18.22
CA ALA A 18 -11.23 1.64 17.70
C ALA A 18 -10.34 2.54 18.58
N PRO A 19 -10.78 3.70 19.09
CA PRO A 19 -9.94 4.51 19.99
C PRO A 19 -9.50 3.75 21.25
N ILE A 20 -10.41 3.00 21.88
CA ILE A 20 -10.13 2.19 23.07
C ILE A 20 -9.13 1.08 22.73
N THR A 21 -9.33 0.38 21.62
CA THR A 21 -8.40 -0.67 21.17
C THR A 21 -7.02 -0.10 20.85
N ILE A 22 -6.95 1.05 20.19
CA ILE A 22 -5.68 1.71 19.86
C ILE A 22 -4.93 2.10 21.13
N GLU A 23 -5.60 2.71 22.11
CA GLU A 23 -4.99 3.09 23.39
C GLU A 23 -4.38 1.89 24.12
N ILE A 24 -5.12 0.78 24.23
CA ILE A 24 -4.64 -0.45 24.87
C ILE A 24 -3.43 -1.01 24.11
N ARG A 25 -3.51 -1.13 22.78
CA ARG A 25 -2.42 -1.74 21.99
C ARG A 25 -1.17 -0.85 21.92
N LEU A 26 -1.32 0.47 22.00
CA LEU A 26 -0.16 1.36 22.15
C LEU A 26 0.57 1.12 23.47
N ALA A 27 -0.18 0.92 24.57
CA ALA A 27 0.43 0.59 25.85
C ALA A 27 1.18 -0.76 25.82
N ASP A 28 0.63 -1.76 25.11
CA ASP A 28 1.30 -3.05 24.89
C ASP A 28 2.64 -2.87 24.16
N MET A 29 2.70 -1.96 23.18
CA MET A 29 3.90 -1.65 22.40
C MET A 29 4.98 -0.92 23.19
N ASP A 30 4.58 0.00 24.07
CA ASP A 30 5.50 0.80 24.89
C ASP A 30 6.06 0.04 26.09
N ASN A 31 5.39 -1.04 26.52
CA ASN A 31 5.81 -1.85 27.64
C ASN A 31 6.81 -2.95 27.23
N ARG A 32 8.07 -2.80 27.66
CA ARG A 32 9.15 -3.78 27.39
C ARG A 32 8.97 -5.13 28.07
N GLN A 33 8.04 -5.26 29.01
CA GLN A 33 7.70 -6.55 29.64
C GLN A 33 6.62 -7.31 28.88
N THR A 34 5.94 -6.68 27.91
CA THR A 34 4.97 -7.34 27.06
C THR A 34 5.67 -8.43 26.24
N PRO A 35 5.16 -9.69 26.25
CA PRO A 35 5.69 -10.76 25.40
C PRO A 35 5.76 -10.37 23.92
N LEU A 36 6.73 -10.92 23.19
CA LEU A 36 6.90 -10.61 21.76
C LEU A 36 5.64 -10.89 20.95
N GLU A 37 5.00 -12.05 21.15
CA GLU A 37 3.76 -12.44 20.46
C GLU A 37 2.62 -11.42 20.70
N GLU A 38 2.53 -10.84 21.90
CA GLU A 38 1.54 -9.81 22.22
C GLU A 38 1.87 -8.48 21.52
N ARG A 39 3.16 -8.14 21.37
CA ARG A 39 3.61 -6.96 20.62
C ARG A 39 3.43 -7.12 19.11
N GLU A 40 3.62 -8.32 18.57
CA GLU A 40 3.31 -8.66 17.18
C GLU A 40 1.80 -8.47 16.91
N ASP A 41 0.94 -9.01 17.77
CA ASP A 41 -0.51 -8.83 17.65
C ASP A 41 -0.92 -7.37 17.81
N ALA A 42 -0.34 -6.64 18.77
CA ALA A 42 -0.58 -5.22 18.96
C ALA A 42 -0.22 -4.42 17.71
N THR A 43 0.95 -4.66 17.12
CA THR A 43 1.42 -4.00 15.89
C THR A 43 0.44 -4.22 14.74
N ARG A 44 0.05 -5.48 14.49
CA ARG A 44 -0.90 -5.84 13.43
C ARG A 44 -2.27 -5.18 13.66
N ILE A 45 -2.77 -5.19 14.91
CA ILE A 45 -4.04 -4.56 15.25
C ILE A 45 -3.99 -3.04 15.05
N LEU A 46 -2.90 -2.40 15.46
CA LEU A 46 -2.70 -0.96 15.29
C LEU A 46 -2.68 -0.57 13.81
N SER A 47 -1.86 -1.26 12.99
CA SER A 47 -1.82 -1.04 11.53
C SER A 47 -3.23 -1.10 10.94
N ARG A 48 -3.94 -2.21 11.16
CA ARG A 48 -5.28 -2.42 10.62
C ARG A 48 -6.30 -1.41 11.13
N LYS A 49 -6.35 -1.15 12.45
CA LYS A 49 -7.39 -0.27 13.03
C LYS A 49 -7.22 1.19 12.63
N LEU A 50 -5.98 1.65 12.47
CA LEU A 50 -5.71 3.00 11.98
C LEU A 50 -6.09 3.12 10.49
N GLN A 51 -5.79 2.11 9.67
CA GLN A 51 -6.26 2.07 8.28
C GLN A 51 -7.79 2.00 8.16
N GLU A 52 -8.47 1.16 8.94
CA GLU A 52 -9.94 1.07 8.99
C GLU A 52 -10.57 2.43 9.34
N LEU A 53 -10.02 3.16 10.33
CA LEU A 53 -10.47 4.51 10.68
C LEU A 53 -10.24 5.50 9.54
N ALA A 54 -9.08 5.45 8.89
CA ALA A 54 -8.80 6.32 7.76
C ALA A 54 -9.78 6.10 6.61
N TYR A 55 -10.06 4.84 6.28
CA TYR A 55 -10.99 4.43 5.24
C TYR A 55 -12.42 4.85 5.57
N ALA A 56 -12.84 4.70 6.82
CA ALA A 56 -14.15 5.19 7.28
C ALA A 56 -14.25 6.72 7.15
N HIS A 57 -13.22 7.46 7.55
CA HIS A 57 -13.18 8.90 7.38
C HIS A 57 -13.18 9.33 5.91
N TYR A 58 -12.47 8.61 5.04
CA TYR A 58 -12.49 8.86 3.60
C TYR A 58 -13.89 8.70 3.01
N VAL A 59 -14.57 7.60 3.34
CA VAL A 59 -15.95 7.33 2.90
C VAL A 59 -16.92 8.39 3.40
N LEU A 60 -16.68 8.93 4.60
CA LEU A 60 -17.45 10.05 5.15
C LEU A 60 -17.02 11.42 4.62
N GLU A 61 -16.08 11.47 3.66
CA GLU A 61 -15.53 12.69 3.06
C GLU A 61 -14.80 13.60 4.07
N ASN A 62 -14.35 13.03 5.19
CA ASN A 62 -13.48 13.69 6.17
C ASN A 62 -12.00 13.41 5.84
N TYR A 63 -11.54 14.07 4.78
CA TYR A 63 -10.23 13.86 4.16
C TYR A 63 -9.05 14.21 5.08
N THR A 64 -9.20 15.20 5.95
CA THR A 64 -8.17 15.58 6.92
C THR A 64 -7.91 14.45 7.92
N GLU A 65 -8.98 13.87 8.48
CA GLU A 65 -8.86 12.73 9.40
C GLU A 65 -8.39 11.47 8.68
N ALA A 66 -8.86 11.23 7.44
CA ALA A 66 -8.38 10.10 6.64
C ALA A 66 -6.85 10.12 6.48
N LYS A 67 -6.29 11.27 6.09
CA LYS A 67 -4.84 11.45 5.96
C LYS A 67 -4.12 11.34 7.31
N LEU A 68 -4.69 11.88 8.39
CA LEU A 68 -4.12 11.79 9.74
C LEU A 68 -3.95 10.32 10.17
N TYR A 69 -5.00 9.51 10.02
CA TYR A 69 -4.97 8.11 10.43
C TYR A 69 -4.06 7.26 9.56
N LEU A 70 -3.93 7.53 8.25
CA LEU A 70 -2.95 6.85 7.39
C LEU A 70 -1.51 7.16 7.80
N LYS A 71 -1.20 8.42 8.15
CA LYS A 71 0.10 8.79 8.72
C LYS A 71 0.39 8.08 10.03
N LYS A 72 -0.62 7.93 10.90
CA LYS A 72 -0.49 7.15 12.15
C LYS A 72 -0.31 5.66 11.88
N ALA A 73 -0.90 5.12 10.82
CA ALA A 73 -0.79 3.72 10.45
C ALA A 73 0.61 3.36 9.91
N ALA A 74 1.27 4.28 9.18
CA ALA A 74 2.52 4.00 8.46
C ALA A 74 3.65 3.38 9.30
N PRO A 75 3.94 3.83 10.54
CA PRO A 75 4.93 3.14 11.37
C PRO A 75 4.56 1.70 11.68
N PHE A 76 3.28 1.40 11.94
CA PHE A 76 2.82 0.05 12.24
C PHE A 76 2.72 -0.83 10.99
N ALA A 77 2.43 -0.24 9.83
CA ALA A 77 2.52 -0.92 8.54
C ALA A 77 3.96 -1.37 8.28
N TYR A 78 4.94 -0.48 8.47
CA TYR A 78 6.35 -0.84 8.40
C TYR A 78 6.70 -1.99 9.36
N LEU A 79 6.31 -1.88 10.64
CA LEU A 79 6.63 -2.90 11.63
C LEU A 79 6.01 -4.26 11.28
N THR A 80 4.75 -4.27 10.83
CA THR A 80 4.03 -5.49 10.45
C THR A 80 4.65 -6.15 9.23
N GLY A 81 5.14 -5.36 8.27
CA GLY A 81 5.66 -5.84 6.98
C GLY A 81 7.14 -6.23 6.98
N PHE A 82 7.98 -5.46 7.67
CA PHE A 82 9.43 -5.42 7.39
C PHE A 82 10.33 -5.54 8.62
N ASP A 83 9.82 -5.24 9.81
CA ASP A 83 10.65 -5.27 11.03
C ASP A 83 11.13 -6.69 11.36
N SER A 84 12.39 -6.82 11.76
CA SER A 84 12.99 -8.14 12.01
C SER A 84 12.39 -8.88 13.19
N GLU A 85 11.84 -8.16 14.18
CA GLU A 85 11.25 -8.74 15.39
C GLU A 85 9.74 -8.84 15.30
N LEU A 86 9.08 -7.83 14.71
CA LEU A 86 7.62 -7.67 14.79
C LEU A 86 6.86 -8.04 13.51
N LYS A 87 7.57 -8.38 12.42
CA LYS A 87 6.90 -8.78 11.19
C LYS A 87 6.07 -10.05 11.39
N GLY A 88 4.84 -10.01 10.90
CA GLY A 88 3.93 -11.16 10.95
C GLY A 88 4.12 -12.13 9.79
N HIS A 89 3.36 -13.23 9.81
CA HIS A 89 3.18 -14.11 8.66
C HIS A 89 2.32 -13.44 7.59
N ASN A 90 2.94 -12.62 6.74
CA ASN A 90 2.24 -11.95 5.65
C ASN A 90 2.35 -12.78 4.35
N ASN A 91 1.26 -12.84 3.59
CA ASN A 91 1.32 -13.28 2.19
C ASN A 91 1.73 -12.10 1.28
N GLU A 92 2.02 -12.39 0.01
CA GLU A 92 2.55 -11.40 -0.93
C GLU A 92 1.64 -10.16 -1.08
N TRP A 93 0.33 -10.34 -1.08
CA TRP A 93 -0.62 -9.23 -1.20
C TRP A 93 -0.75 -8.39 0.07
N THR A 94 -0.70 -9.02 1.24
CA THR A 94 -0.70 -8.31 2.53
C THR A 94 0.55 -7.46 2.69
N ILE A 95 1.72 -7.96 2.28
CA ILE A 95 2.97 -7.18 2.31
C ILE A 95 2.86 -5.95 1.42
N GLN A 96 2.29 -6.10 0.22
CA GLN A 96 2.10 -4.98 -0.70
C GLN A 96 1.24 -3.87 -0.10
N GLY A 97 0.17 -4.21 0.64
CA GLY A 97 -0.64 -3.23 1.37
C GLY A 97 0.20 -2.42 2.36
N GLU A 98 0.96 -3.12 3.21
CA GLU A 98 1.80 -2.47 4.23
C GLU A 98 2.95 -1.66 3.63
N LEU A 99 3.54 -2.13 2.54
CA LEU A 99 4.55 -1.41 1.77
C LEU A 99 4.01 -0.07 1.27
N ASN A 100 2.84 -0.07 0.63
CA ASN A 100 2.27 1.15 0.09
C ASN A 100 1.92 2.15 1.19
N VAL A 101 1.33 1.70 2.32
CA VAL A 101 1.02 2.61 3.43
C VAL A 101 2.31 3.24 3.99
N ALA A 102 3.36 2.43 4.19
CA ALA A 102 4.64 2.92 4.69
C ALA A 102 5.32 3.90 3.72
N LEU A 103 5.31 3.64 2.41
CA LEU A 103 5.88 4.53 1.40
C LEU A 103 5.08 5.83 1.20
N LEU A 104 3.76 5.75 1.19
CA LEU A 104 2.89 6.89 0.94
C LEU A 104 2.85 7.87 2.13
N PHE A 105 2.86 7.32 3.35
CA PHE A 105 2.51 8.09 4.55
C PHE A 105 3.55 8.03 5.68
N GLY A 106 4.64 7.27 5.48
CA GLY A 106 5.78 7.25 6.40
C GLY A 106 6.53 8.57 6.42
N ASP A 107 7.20 8.84 7.54
CA ASP A 107 8.16 9.93 7.66
C ASP A 107 9.54 9.51 7.14
N ASP A 108 10.50 10.45 7.12
CA ASP A 108 11.87 10.20 6.66
C ASP A 108 12.55 9.03 7.40
N SER A 109 12.20 8.79 8.67
CA SER A 109 12.71 7.67 9.45
C SER A 109 12.19 6.34 8.91
N ILE A 110 10.88 6.23 8.63
CA ILE A 110 10.31 5.02 8.00
C ILE A 110 10.87 4.78 6.60
N ILE A 111 10.98 5.83 5.78
CA ILE A 111 11.55 5.72 4.43
C ILE A 111 13.01 5.28 4.48
N SER A 112 13.81 5.81 5.43
CA SER A 112 15.20 5.39 5.61
C SER A 112 15.32 3.92 5.98
N LYS A 113 14.47 3.43 6.89
CA LYS A 113 14.43 2.02 7.27
C LYS A 113 14.03 1.10 6.10
N LEU A 114 13.02 1.49 5.31
CA LEU A 114 12.65 0.75 4.10
C LEU A 114 13.82 0.68 3.10
N ARG A 115 14.59 1.76 2.98
CA ARG A 115 15.76 1.80 2.08
C ARG A 115 16.83 0.78 2.50
N GLU A 116 17.05 0.60 3.80
CA GLU A 116 18.00 -0.40 4.33
C GLU A 116 17.58 -1.83 3.98
N HIS A 117 16.28 -2.09 3.79
CA HIS A 117 15.75 -3.39 3.38
C HIS A 117 15.69 -3.58 1.86
N ALA A 118 15.97 -2.56 1.05
CA ALA A 118 15.73 -2.60 -0.39
C ALA A 118 16.43 -3.76 -1.10
N ASP A 119 17.66 -4.08 -0.69
CA ASP A 119 18.48 -5.13 -1.32
C ASP A 119 18.35 -6.50 -0.64
N ASP A 120 17.88 -6.53 0.62
CA ASP A 120 17.76 -7.76 1.45
C ASP A 120 16.30 -8.21 1.61
N PHE A 121 15.37 -7.60 0.89
CA PHE A 121 13.95 -7.92 0.98
C PHE A 121 13.71 -9.37 0.56
N THR A 122 13.26 -10.19 1.50
CA THR A 122 12.94 -11.61 1.28
C THR A 122 11.57 -11.91 1.88
N THR A 123 10.67 -12.48 1.08
CA THR A 123 9.36 -12.94 1.57
C THR A 123 9.43 -14.40 1.98
N SER A 124 8.81 -14.76 3.11
CA SER A 124 8.82 -16.13 3.65
C SER A 124 8.11 -17.17 2.78
N SER A 125 7.28 -16.74 1.82
CA SER A 125 6.65 -17.60 0.81
C SER A 125 6.62 -16.87 -0.53
N VAL A 126 7.54 -17.20 -1.44
CA VAL A 126 7.48 -16.70 -2.83
C VAL A 126 6.65 -17.69 -3.64
N THR A 127 5.34 -17.73 -3.42
CA THR A 127 4.45 -18.48 -4.33
C THR A 127 4.19 -17.72 -5.62
N LYS A 128 4.34 -16.38 -5.62
CA LYS A 128 4.21 -15.51 -6.80
C LYS A 128 5.43 -14.60 -7.00
N LYS A 129 6.48 -15.11 -7.67
CA LYS A 129 7.74 -14.40 -7.98
C LYS A 129 7.53 -13.02 -8.61
N ALA A 130 6.52 -12.85 -9.47
CA ALA A 130 6.21 -11.57 -10.09
C ALA A 130 5.83 -10.46 -9.08
N ILE A 131 5.06 -10.79 -8.03
CA ILE A 131 4.67 -9.82 -6.99
C ILE A 131 5.91 -9.41 -6.19
N PHE A 132 6.72 -10.39 -5.79
CA PHE A 132 7.98 -10.14 -5.10
C PHE A 132 8.91 -9.19 -5.87
N LEU A 133 9.09 -9.43 -7.18
CA LEU A 133 9.91 -8.55 -8.02
C LEU A 133 9.34 -7.14 -8.11
N TYR A 134 8.02 -7.00 -8.21
CA TYR A 134 7.37 -5.69 -8.16
C TYR A 134 7.62 -4.97 -6.82
N ASP A 135 7.41 -5.64 -5.69
CA ASP A 135 7.58 -5.04 -4.37
C ASP A 135 9.03 -4.57 -4.16
N HIS A 136 10.01 -5.36 -4.61
CA HIS A 136 11.42 -4.98 -4.59
C HIS A 136 11.69 -3.73 -5.45
N LEU A 137 11.15 -3.66 -6.68
CA LEU A 137 11.24 -2.47 -7.52
C LEU A 137 10.59 -1.25 -6.85
N LEU A 138 9.42 -1.45 -6.24
CA LEU A 138 8.67 -0.40 -5.55
C LEU A 138 9.44 0.15 -4.34
N ILE A 139 10.06 -0.71 -3.52
CA ILE A 139 10.91 -0.27 -2.40
C ILE A 139 12.06 0.58 -2.93
N LYS A 140 12.78 0.10 -3.95
CA LYS A 140 13.94 0.81 -4.51
C LYS A 140 13.55 2.19 -5.04
N ILE A 141 12.58 2.28 -5.96
CA ILE A 141 12.17 3.56 -6.53
C ILE A 141 11.52 4.48 -5.48
N GLY A 142 10.70 3.92 -4.59
CA GLY A 142 9.99 4.67 -3.54
C GLY A 142 10.91 5.21 -2.45
N THR A 143 12.09 4.62 -2.30
CA THR A 143 13.14 5.11 -1.40
C THR A 143 14.20 5.91 -2.15
N GLY A 144 13.99 6.25 -3.42
CA GLY A 144 14.86 7.11 -4.22
C GLY A 144 16.14 6.43 -4.73
N GLN A 145 16.20 5.10 -4.73
CA GLN A 145 17.29 4.38 -5.40
C GLN A 145 17.11 4.39 -6.92
N VAL A 146 18.24 4.37 -7.64
CA VAL A 146 18.24 4.24 -9.10
C VAL A 146 17.98 2.79 -9.47
N LEU A 147 16.97 2.56 -10.30
CA LEU A 147 16.63 1.24 -10.82
C LEU A 147 17.37 0.97 -12.14
N PRO A 148 18.15 -0.13 -12.23
CA PRO A 148 18.68 -0.59 -13.52
C PRO A 148 17.55 -1.05 -14.45
N GLU A 149 17.65 -0.70 -15.73
CA GLU A 149 16.68 -1.12 -16.75
C GLU A 149 16.51 -2.65 -16.81
N GLU A 150 17.61 -3.39 -16.63
CA GLU A 150 17.59 -4.86 -16.61
C GLU A 150 16.71 -5.43 -15.49
N GLU A 151 16.69 -4.82 -14.30
CA GLU A 151 15.83 -5.29 -13.19
C GLU A 151 14.34 -5.14 -13.55
N ILE A 152 13.99 -4.05 -14.23
CA ILE A 152 12.61 -3.77 -14.66
C ILE A 152 12.19 -4.72 -15.77
N GLU A 153 13.03 -4.93 -16.79
CA GLU A 153 12.74 -5.85 -17.89
C GLU A 153 12.63 -7.31 -17.42
N ASN A 154 13.46 -7.72 -16.46
CA ASN A 154 13.37 -9.04 -15.84
C ASN A 154 12.05 -9.22 -15.08
N ALA A 155 11.63 -8.21 -14.31
CA ALA A 155 10.34 -8.24 -13.60
C ALA A 155 9.16 -8.28 -14.57
N LEU A 156 9.18 -7.50 -15.65
CA LEU A 156 8.15 -7.52 -16.69
C LEU A 156 8.08 -8.89 -17.38
N THR A 157 9.22 -9.48 -17.72
CA THR A 157 9.28 -10.79 -18.37
C THR A 157 8.66 -11.87 -17.47
N GLU A 158 9.03 -11.89 -16.19
CA GLU A 158 8.46 -12.80 -15.21
C GLU A 158 6.94 -12.60 -15.08
N ALA A 159 6.49 -11.36 -14.84
CA ALA A 159 5.09 -11.04 -14.66
C ALA A 159 4.23 -11.34 -15.89
N LYS A 160 4.76 -11.14 -17.10
CA LYS A 160 4.06 -11.45 -18.36
C LYS A 160 4.02 -12.95 -18.68
N SER A 161 4.92 -13.75 -18.09
CA SER A 161 5.02 -15.19 -18.34
C SER A 161 4.00 -16.04 -17.57
N THR A 162 3.41 -15.50 -16.50
CA THR A 162 2.41 -16.22 -15.69
C THR A 162 1.02 -16.18 -16.32
N LYS A 163 0.19 -17.19 -16.01
CA LYS A 163 -1.24 -17.23 -16.39
C LYS A 163 -2.16 -16.58 -15.34
N ASP A 164 -1.59 -16.10 -14.25
CA ASP A 164 -2.32 -15.46 -13.16
C ASP A 164 -2.94 -14.13 -13.64
N LYS A 165 -4.28 -14.07 -13.62
CA LYS A 165 -5.04 -12.92 -14.12
C LYS A 165 -4.73 -11.64 -13.33
N ASP A 166 -4.58 -11.73 -12.01
CA ASP A 166 -4.36 -10.56 -11.15
C ASP A 166 -2.94 -10.03 -11.34
N VAL A 167 -1.96 -10.92 -11.54
CA VAL A 167 -0.61 -10.49 -11.92
C VAL A 167 -0.63 -9.77 -13.27
N GLN A 168 -1.34 -10.30 -14.27
CA GLN A 168 -1.41 -9.69 -15.59
C GLN A 168 -2.16 -8.35 -15.60
N GLN A 169 -3.20 -8.20 -14.78
CA GLN A 169 -4.07 -7.01 -14.79
C GLN A 169 -3.67 -5.93 -13.78
N CYS A 170 -2.93 -6.29 -12.72
CA CYS A 170 -2.47 -5.37 -11.69
C CYS A 170 -0.95 -5.20 -11.71
N ILE A 171 -0.20 -6.29 -11.53
CA ILE A 171 1.26 -6.23 -11.36
C ILE A 171 2.00 -5.81 -12.63
N VAL A 172 1.62 -6.34 -13.79
CA VAL A 172 2.24 -5.94 -15.08
C VAL A 172 2.09 -4.43 -15.31
N PRO A 173 0.88 -3.83 -15.24
CA PRO A 173 0.75 -2.38 -15.32
C PRO A 173 1.56 -1.61 -14.28
N LEU A 174 1.66 -2.09 -13.03
CA LEU A 174 2.44 -1.41 -12.00
C LEU A 174 3.94 -1.39 -12.33
N ILE A 175 4.50 -2.49 -12.85
CA ILE A 175 5.90 -2.51 -13.32
C ILE A 175 6.05 -1.63 -14.58
N GLU A 176 5.06 -1.60 -15.48
CA GLU A 176 5.06 -0.68 -16.63
C GLU A 176 5.03 0.80 -16.18
N ALA A 177 4.32 1.13 -15.10
CA ALA A 177 4.33 2.47 -14.52
C ALA A 177 5.73 2.84 -13.99
N ILE A 178 6.41 1.91 -13.30
CA ILE A 178 7.80 2.07 -12.86
C ILE A 178 8.72 2.30 -14.06
N LYS A 179 8.57 1.53 -15.15
CA LYS A 179 9.32 1.75 -16.39
C LYS A 179 9.09 3.14 -16.99
N GLY A 180 7.84 3.61 -16.98
CA GLY A 180 7.50 4.96 -17.42
C GLY A 180 8.20 6.03 -16.58
N LEU A 181 8.22 5.84 -15.26
CA LEU A 181 8.92 6.72 -14.33
C LEU A 181 10.44 6.74 -14.58
N THR A 182 11.08 5.61 -14.81
CA THR A 182 12.54 5.57 -15.01
C THR A 182 12.97 6.16 -16.35
N ASN A 183 12.14 6.02 -17.38
CA ASN A 183 12.49 6.43 -18.74
C ASN A 183 11.93 7.82 -19.11
N GLY A 184 11.18 8.46 -18.21
CA GLY A 184 10.54 9.76 -18.47
C GLY A 184 9.38 9.68 -19.46
N ASP A 185 8.69 8.53 -19.55
CA ASP A 185 7.52 8.30 -20.40
C ASP A 185 6.22 8.50 -19.58
N ASP A 186 5.69 9.72 -19.64
CA ASP A 186 4.48 10.13 -18.92
C ASP A 186 3.23 9.40 -19.44
N TYR A 187 3.19 9.05 -20.72
CA TYR A 187 2.10 8.33 -21.34
C TYR A 187 2.03 6.89 -20.84
N LEU A 188 3.16 6.17 -20.79
CA LEU A 188 3.22 4.83 -20.23
C LEU A 188 2.85 4.84 -18.75
N TRP A 189 3.40 5.77 -17.98
CA TRP A 189 3.07 5.93 -16.56
C TRP A 189 1.57 6.16 -16.32
N GLN A 190 0.96 7.13 -17.02
CA GLN A 190 -0.46 7.46 -16.86
C GLN A 190 -1.36 6.30 -17.30
N SER A 191 -1.12 5.74 -18.49
CA SER A 191 -1.94 4.65 -19.02
C SER A 191 -1.85 3.37 -18.17
N SER A 192 -0.73 3.14 -17.48
CA SER A 192 -0.59 2.05 -16.52
C SER A 192 -1.40 2.27 -15.25
N ILE A 193 -1.43 3.49 -14.70
CA ILE A 193 -2.30 3.83 -13.57
C ILE A 193 -3.77 3.62 -13.93
N ASP A 194 -4.19 4.04 -15.13
CA ASP A 194 -5.56 3.86 -15.62
C ASP A 194 -5.97 2.37 -15.66
N LYS A 195 -5.06 1.48 -16.11
CA LYS A 195 -5.29 0.02 -16.11
C LYS A 195 -5.46 -0.54 -14.69
N VAL A 196 -4.60 -0.13 -13.75
CA VAL A 196 -4.68 -0.60 -12.35
C VAL A 196 -5.97 -0.15 -11.70
N ILE A 197 -6.41 1.08 -11.95
CA ILE A 197 -7.68 1.60 -11.43
C ILE A 197 -8.89 0.87 -12.04
N ALA A 198 -8.85 0.57 -13.33
CA ALA A 198 -9.90 -0.23 -13.96
C ALA A 198 -9.99 -1.64 -13.34
N TRP A 199 -8.87 -2.33 -13.17
CA TRP A 199 -8.84 -3.63 -12.48
C TRP A 199 -9.35 -3.53 -11.04
N HIS A 200 -8.88 -2.54 -10.28
CA HIS A 200 -9.31 -2.36 -8.89
C HIS A 200 -10.83 -2.13 -8.79
N ALA A 201 -11.40 -1.33 -9.69
CA ALA A 201 -12.84 -1.09 -9.77
C ALA A 201 -13.64 -2.35 -10.13
N ASP A 202 -13.09 -3.23 -10.96
CA ASP A 202 -13.71 -4.51 -11.29
C ASP A 202 -13.67 -5.49 -10.10
N GLU A 203 -12.54 -5.61 -9.40
CA GLU A 203 -12.40 -6.44 -8.19
C GLU A 203 -13.32 -5.96 -7.07
N CYS A 204 -13.43 -4.64 -6.96
CA CYS A 204 -14.39 -3.95 -6.12
C CYS A 204 -15.85 -4.38 -6.38
N LYS A 205 -16.23 -4.52 -7.64
CA LYS A 205 -17.62 -4.76 -8.03
C LYS A 205 -17.98 -6.25 -8.10
N TYR A 206 -17.02 -7.08 -8.51
CA TYR A 206 -17.26 -8.46 -8.92
C TYR A 206 -16.30 -9.48 -8.30
N GLY A 207 -15.18 -9.03 -7.73
CA GLY A 207 -14.11 -9.90 -7.27
C GLY A 207 -13.93 -9.88 -5.76
N ASP A 208 -12.69 -10.10 -5.33
CA ASP A 208 -12.36 -10.38 -3.94
C ASP A 208 -12.48 -9.15 -3.03
N PHE A 209 -12.43 -7.94 -3.61
CA PHE A 209 -12.55 -6.71 -2.83
C PHE A 209 -13.98 -6.33 -2.48
N LYS A 210 -15.01 -7.01 -3.01
CA LYS A 210 -16.42 -6.60 -2.82
C LYS A 210 -16.83 -6.30 -1.37
N GLU A 211 -16.26 -7.03 -0.42
CA GLU A 211 -16.54 -6.92 1.02
C GLU A 211 -15.26 -6.73 1.85
N ASP A 212 -14.18 -6.24 1.23
CA ASP A 212 -12.88 -6.05 1.86
C ASP A 212 -12.54 -4.56 2.06
N GLY A 213 -11.74 -4.25 3.09
CA GLY A 213 -11.28 -2.87 3.34
C GLY A 213 -10.42 -2.31 2.20
N ASN A 214 -9.74 -3.17 1.44
CA ASN A 214 -8.97 -2.79 0.25
C ASN A 214 -9.84 -2.23 -0.87
N ALA A 215 -11.17 -2.40 -0.82
CA ALA A 215 -12.09 -1.85 -1.81
C ALA A 215 -12.28 -0.33 -1.72
N VAL A 216 -11.69 0.30 -0.71
CA VAL A 216 -11.90 1.72 -0.41
C VAL A 216 -11.01 2.59 -1.27
N MET A 217 -9.77 2.18 -1.53
CA MET A 217 -8.83 2.88 -2.38
C MET A 217 -7.73 1.95 -2.92
N SER A 218 -7.22 2.25 -4.11
CA SER A 218 -6.07 1.57 -4.68
C SER A 218 -4.78 2.25 -4.22
N LEU A 219 -4.19 1.73 -3.14
CA LEU A 219 -2.90 2.23 -2.64
C LEU A 219 -1.77 2.04 -3.66
N ASN A 220 -1.78 0.94 -4.43
CA ASN A 220 -0.82 0.70 -5.51
C ASN A 220 -0.82 1.83 -6.55
N ALA A 221 -2.02 2.19 -7.05
CA ALA A 221 -2.15 3.28 -8.02
C ALA A 221 -1.79 4.65 -7.41
N LEU A 222 -2.14 4.87 -6.14
CA LEU A 222 -1.79 6.09 -5.41
C LEU A 222 -0.28 6.24 -5.24
N SER A 223 0.45 5.16 -4.98
CA SER A 223 1.92 5.15 -4.93
C SER A 223 2.52 5.53 -6.26
N MET A 224 2.04 4.97 -7.37
CA MET A 224 2.52 5.36 -8.71
C MET A 224 2.24 6.83 -9.01
N ALA A 225 1.06 7.34 -8.62
CA ALA A 225 0.72 8.74 -8.77
C ALA A 225 1.66 9.66 -7.97
N LYS A 226 1.96 9.28 -6.72
CA LYS A 226 2.91 10.01 -5.86
C LYS A 226 4.31 10.03 -6.47
N LEU A 227 4.81 8.89 -6.96
CA LEU A 227 6.14 8.82 -7.56
C LEU A 227 6.27 9.71 -8.80
N GLY A 228 5.25 9.73 -9.68
CA GLY A 228 5.26 10.62 -10.84
C GLY A 228 5.32 12.09 -10.46
N LYS A 229 4.61 12.47 -9.40
CA LYS A 229 4.65 13.81 -8.84
C LYS A 229 6.01 14.15 -8.24
N ASP A 230 6.56 13.27 -7.39
CA ASP A 230 7.80 13.51 -6.67
C ASP A 230 9.03 13.51 -7.58
N MET A 231 9.07 12.62 -8.58
CA MET A 231 10.21 12.47 -9.48
C MET A 231 10.19 13.47 -10.64
N HIS A 232 9.01 13.76 -11.20
CA HIS A 232 8.88 14.50 -12.46
C HIS A 232 7.92 15.70 -12.40
N GLY A 233 7.25 15.93 -11.28
CA GLY A 233 6.20 16.94 -11.17
C GLY A 233 4.91 16.61 -11.93
N TRP A 234 4.76 15.37 -12.40
CA TRP A 234 3.60 14.94 -13.17
C TRP A 234 2.34 14.92 -12.31
N GLN A 235 1.20 15.20 -12.95
CA GLN A 235 -0.11 15.17 -12.32
C GLN A 235 -0.92 14.04 -12.93
N CYS A 236 -1.35 13.09 -12.08
CA CYS A 236 -2.19 12.00 -12.52
C CYS A 236 -3.56 12.55 -12.92
N LYS A 237 -4.06 12.13 -14.09
CA LYS A 237 -5.31 12.62 -14.68
C LYS A 237 -6.49 11.68 -14.47
N THR A 238 -6.27 10.53 -13.83
CA THR A 238 -7.30 9.53 -13.58
C THR A 238 -8.29 10.07 -12.55
N ASP A 239 -9.53 10.32 -12.97
CA ASP A 239 -10.63 10.69 -12.08
C ASP A 239 -11.34 9.44 -11.58
N SER A 240 -11.07 9.05 -10.34
CA SER A 240 -11.64 7.85 -9.73
C SER A 240 -11.79 8.00 -8.22
N LEU A 241 -12.93 7.56 -7.69
CA LEU A 241 -13.16 7.46 -6.25
C LEU A 241 -12.23 6.45 -5.56
N TYR A 242 -11.62 5.53 -6.32
CA TYR A 242 -10.61 4.61 -5.79
C TYR A 242 -9.19 5.19 -5.84
N LEU A 243 -8.99 6.39 -6.40
CA LEU A 243 -7.71 7.08 -6.47
C LEU A 243 -7.77 8.47 -5.80
N PRO A 244 -7.74 8.52 -4.45
CA PRO A 244 -7.81 9.77 -3.70
C PRO A 244 -6.50 10.60 -3.80
N LEU A 245 -6.27 11.26 -4.95
CA LEU A 245 -5.06 12.04 -5.22
C LEU A 245 -4.78 13.13 -4.16
N TYR A 246 -5.80 13.69 -3.52
CA TYR A 246 -5.62 14.67 -2.44
C TYR A 246 -4.78 14.14 -1.25
N LEU A 247 -4.73 12.82 -1.04
CA LEU A 247 -3.93 12.22 0.04
C LEU A 247 -2.43 12.46 -0.17
N ILE A 248 -2.00 12.58 -1.43
CA ILE A 248 -0.62 12.81 -1.85
C ILE A 248 -0.38 14.27 -2.28
N ASP A 249 -1.38 15.13 -2.10
CA ASP A 249 -1.22 16.58 -2.21
C ASP A 249 -0.72 17.17 -0.88
N CYS A 250 0.45 17.82 -0.94
CA CYS A 250 1.07 18.52 0.18
C CYS A 250 0.40 19.88 0.38
#